data_AF-A0A1S2GTB4-F1
#
_entry.id   AF-A0A1S2GTB4-F1
#
_cell.length_a   1.000
_cell.length_b   1.000
_cell.length_c   1.000
_cell.angle_alpha   90.00
_cell.angle_beta   90.00
_cell.angle_gamma   90.00
#
_symmetry.space_group_name_H-M   'P 1'
#
loop_
_entity.id
_entity.type
_entity.pdbx_description
1 polymer ?
#
loop_
_entity_poly.entity_id
_entity_poly.type
_entity_poly.pdbx_seq_one_letter_code
_entity_poly.pdbx_strand_id
1 'polypeptide(L)'
;MPAAPSRYAAAVSTAHASDSLARRDVEPLIIAAIAAHVGVPLAPARVEFEDGVRVELDGASEDRKVLVEAYAHVGALRGGQPKKLATDAFKLLWAGRKLEATRLVIAVIDVGVEQYLMRPKAWLTAALRDSGVEVVRVAIDDEAHARVEAAQRLQLMAAPGASAHEE
;
A
#
# COMPACT_ATOMS: atom_id res chain seq x y z
N MET A 1 28.26 26.13 -34.37
CA MET A 1 27.30 26.27 -33.25
C MET A 1 27.81 25.46 -32.06
N PRO A 2 28.15 26.07 -30.92
CA PRO A 2 28.50 25.31 -29.72
C PRO A 2 27.25 25.04 -28.86
N ALA A 3 27.14 23.81 -28.36
CA ALA A 3 26.06 23.34 -27.49
C ALA A 3 26.22 23.89 -26.07
N ALA A 4 25.11 24.32 -25.46
CA ALA A 4 25.04 24.79 -24.07
C ALA A 4 25.13 23.62 -23.07
N PRO A 5 25.80 23.76 -21.91
CA PRO A 5 25.84 22.72 -20.89
C PRO A 5 24.55 22.63 -20.07
N SER A 6 24.10 21.40 -19.84
CA SER A 6 22.92 21.04 -19.04
C SER A 6 23.09 21.43 -17.57
N ARG A 7 22.14 22.24 -17.07
CA ARG A 7 22.03 22.70 -15.67
C ARG A 7 21.07 21.81 -14.86
N TYR A 8 21.49 20.62 -14.49
CA TYR A 8 20.83 19.90 -13.39
C TYR A 8 21.87 19.43 -12.38
N ALA A 9 22.19 20.34 -11.45
CA ALA A 9 22.81 20.01 -10.19
C ALA A 9 21.80 19.24 -9.34
N ALA A 10 22.26 18.13 -8.76
CA ALA A 10 21.50 17.27 -7.87
C ALA A 10 21.00 18.07 -6.65
N ALA A 11 19.68 18.23 -6.54
CA ALA A 11 19.04 18.61 -5.29
C ALA A 11 18.94 17.35 -4.41
N VAL A 12 19.71 17.35 -3.33
CA VAL A 12 19.71 16.31 -2.30
C VAL A 12 18.33 16.26 -1.65
N SER A 13 17.63 15.14 -1.84
CA SER A 13 16.31 14.84 -1.25
C SER A 13 16.46 14.46 0.23
N THR A 14 16.18 15.39 1.14
CA THR A 14 16.16 15.14 2.60
C THR A 14 14.77 15.02 3.21
N ALA A 15 13.70 14.90 2.40
CA ALA A 15 12.31 14.85 2.90
C ALA A 15 11.61 13.48 2.79
N HIS A 16 12.33 12.36 2.61
CA HIS A 16 11.70 11.03 2.42
C HIS A 16 12.07 9.97 3.46
N ALA A 17 13.05 10.24 4.34
CA ALA A 17 13.57 9.22 5.24
C ALA A 17 12.64 8.99 6.46
N SER A 18 12.26 10.04 7.19
CA SER A 18 11.43 9.90 8.41
C SER A 18 10.01 9.41 8.14
N ASP A 19 9.42 9.75 7.00
CA ASP A 19 8.05 9.36 6.63
C ASP A 19 7.91 7.88 6.28
N SER A 20 9.01 7.28 5.78
CA SER A 20 9.09 5.84 5.57
C SER A 20 9.26 5.07 6.88
N LEU A 21 9.94 5.64 7.89
CA LEU A 21 10.23 4.96 9.15
C LEU A 21 8.98 4.72 10.00
N ALA A 22 8.11 5.74 10.17
CA ALA A 22 6.91 5.58 10.99
C ALA A 22 5.87 4.62 10.38
N ARG A 23 5.78 4.54 9.04
CA ARG A 23 4.91 3.57 8.34
C ARG A 23 5.53 2.17 8.32
N ARG A 24 6.86 2.08 8.21
CA ARG A 24 7.64 0.82 8.32
C ARG A 24 7.54 0.15 9.68
N ASP A 25 7.21 0.87 10.75
CA ASP A 25 7.04 0.26 12.08
C ASP A 25 5.64 -0.36 12.26
N VAL A 26 4.66 0.02 11.43
CA VAL A 26 3.28 -0.49 11.50
C VAL A 26 3.01 -1.58 10.46
N GLU A 27 3.59 -1.47 9.27
CA GLU A 27 3.48 -2.50 8.22
C GLU A 27 3.80 -3.92 8.76
N PRO A 28 4.89 -4.16 9.51
CA PRO A 28 5.17 -5.46 10.12
C PRO A 28 4.09 -5.94 11.08
N LEU A 29 3.42 -5.05 11.81
CA LEU A 29 2.32 -5.41 12.72
C LEU A 29 1.09 -5.86 11.94
N ILE A 30 0.77 -5.18 10.85
CA ILE A 30 -0.31 -5.56 9.93
C ILE A 30 0.02 -6.92 9.29
N ILE A 31 1.26 -7.12 8.86
CA ILE A 31 1.72 -8.39 8.27
C ILE A 31 1.69 -9.53 9.29
N ALA A 32 2.08 -9.29 10.55
CA ALA A 32 1.98 -10.29 11.61
C ALA A 32 0.52 -10.65 11.92
N ALA A 33 -0.36 -9.65 12.02
CA ALA A 33 -1.78 -9.87 12.28
C ALA A 33 -2.47 -10.62 11.12
N ILE A 34 -2.15 -10.27 9.87
CA ILE A 34 -2.71 -10.99 8.72
C ILE A 34 -2.11 -12.38 8.58
N ALA A 35 -0.82 -12.60 8.86
CA ALA A 35 -0.21 -13.94 8.89
C ALA A 35 -0.94 -14.87 9.86
N ALA A 36 -1.26 -14.39 11.07
CA ALA A 36 -2.06 -15.13 12.04
C ALA A 36 -3.48 -15.43 11.53
N HIS A 37 -4.11 -14.48 10.84
CA HIS A 37 -5.43 -14.67 10.25
C HIS A 37 -5.43 -15.69 9.09
N VAL A 38 -4.42 -15.65 8.21
CA VAL A 38 -4.34 -16.55 7.06
C VAL A 38 -3.78 -17.94 7.42
N GLY A 39 -3.17 -18.07 8.59
CA GLY A 39 -2.63 -19.33 9.12
C GLY A 39 -1.29 -19.76 8.52
N VAL A 40 -0.59 -18.84 7.84
CA VAL A 40 0.74 -19.09 7.25
C VAL A 40 1.68 -17.93 7.55
N PRO A 41 2.99 -18.17 7.76
CA PRO A 41 3.97 -17.11 7.87
C PRO A 41 4.01 -16.26 6.59
N LEU A 42 4.15 -14.95 6.77
CA LEU A 42 4.28 -14.00 5.68
C LEU A 42 5.51 -13.13 5.90
N ALA A 43 6.23 -12.84 4.82
CA ALA A 43 7.34 -11.91 4.83
C ALA A 43 7.27 -10.97 3.62
N PRO A 44 7.78 -9.73 3.73
CA PRO A 44 7.95 -8.85 2.58
C PRO A 44 8.77 -9.53 1.50
N ALA A 45 8.39 -9.34 0.24
CA ALA A 45 9.00 -10.10 -0.81
C ALA A 45 9.12 -9.32 -2.11
N ARG A 46 10.34 -9.34 -2.68
CA ARG A 46 10.61 -8.87 -4.04
C ARG A 46 10.61 -10.07 -4.98
N VAL A 47 9.86 -9.96 -6.07
CA VAL A 47 9.75 -10.98 -7.11
C VAL A 47 10.23 -10.39 -8.43
N GLU A 48 11.14 -11.09 -9.10
CA GLU A 48 11.58 -10.77 -10.44
C GLU A 48 11.06 -11.85 -11.39
N PHE A 49 10.45 -11.42 -12.50
CA PHE A 49 9.90 -12.31 -13.53
C PHE A 49 10.87 -12.39 -14.73
N GLU A 50 10.67 -13.37 -15.61
CA GLU A 50 11.59 -13.68 -16.72
C GLU A 50 11.85 -12.51 -17.69
N ASP A 51 10.92 -11.56 -17.79
CA ASP A 51 11.02 -10.36 -18.62
C ASP A 51 11.70 -9.17 -17.91
N GLY A 52 12.27 -9.40 -16.72
CA GLY A 52 12.91 -8.38 -15.89
C GLY A 52 11.92 -7.47 -15.15
N VAL A 53 10.61 -7.75 -15.23
CA VAL A 53 9.61 -7.04 -14.42
C VAL A 53 9.80 -7.40 -12.95
N ARG A 54 9.70 -6.40 -12.08
CA ARG A 54 9.84 -6.57 -10.63
C ARG A 54 8.61 -6.09 -9.90
N VAL A 55 8.17 -6.87 -8.91
CA VAL A 55 7.09 -6.50 -8.00
C VAL A 55 7.54 -6.68 -6.56
N GLU A 56 7.18 -5.70 -5.74
CA GLU A 56 7.33 -5.75 -4.29
C GLU A 56 5.95 -6.00 -3.67
N LEU A 57 5.89 -7.01 -2.82
CA LEU A 57 4.73 -7.42 -2.05
C LEU A 57 5.02 -7.15 -0.58
N ASP A 58 4.04 -6.59 0.14
CA ASP A 58 4.18 -6.31 1.56
C ASP A 58 4.22 -7.59 2.39
N GLY A 59 3.52 -8.64 1.93
CA GLY A 59 3.60 -9.98 2.49
C GLY A 59 3.42 -11.07 1.43
N ALA A 60 4.21 -12.12 1.52
CA ALA A 60 4.01 -13.36 0.77
C ALA A 60 4.38 -14.57 1.63
N SER A 61 3.65 -15.67 1.45
CA SER A 61 4.08 -16.98 1.97
C SER A 61 5.33 -17.46 1.24
N GLU A 62 6.13 -18.34 1.85
CA GLU A 62 7.37 -18.84 1.26
C GLU A 62 7.15 -19.47 -0.14
N ASP A 63 6.07 -20.22 -0.28
CA ASP A 63 5.64 -20.88 -1.52
C ASP A 63 4.89 -19.97 -2.51
N ARG A 64 4.72 -18.68 -2.16
CA ARG A 64 4.00 -17.67 -2.94
C ARG A 64 2.53 -17.98 -3.21
N LYS A 65 1.92 -18.88 -2.45
CA LYS A 65 0.50 -19.22 -2.59
C LYS A 65 -0.44 -18.25 -1.89
N VAL A 66 0.05 -17.48 -0.92
CA VAL A 66 -0.67 -16.38 -0.27
C VAL A 66 0.10 -15.08 -0.49
N LEU A 67 -0.54 -14.09 -1.12
CA LEU A 67 0.04 -12.77 -1.37
C LEU A 67 -0.80 -11.68 -0.69
N VAL A 68 -0.12 -10.67 -0.12
CA VAL A 68 -0.75 -9.62 0.68
C VAL A 68 -0.20 -8.25 0.34
N GLU A 69 -1.11 -7.29 0.20
CA GLU A 69 -0.82 -5.85 0.24
C GLU A 69 -1.41 -5.25 1.51
N ALA A 70 -0.61 -4.48 2.25
CA ALA A 70 -1.00 -3.84 3.49
C ALA A 70 -1.33 -2.37 3.28
N TYR A 71 -2.45 -1.92 3.85
CA TYR A 71 -2.91 -0.54 3.77
C TYR A 71 -3.06 0.07 5.17
N ALA A 72 -1.96 0.64 5.66
CA ALA A 72 -1.85 1.29 6.95
C ALA A 72 -2.37 2.75 6.92
N HIS A 73 -3.67 2.92 6.71
CA HIS A 73 -4.32 4.25 6.71
C HIS A 73 -5.57 4.23 7.57
N VAL A 74 -5.69 5.23 8.44
CA VAL A 74 -6.86 5.51 9.28
C VAL A 74 -7.67 6.68 8.72
N GLY A 75 -8.99 6.58 8.81
CA GLY A 75 -9.93 7.63 8.43
C GLY A 75 -10.31 7.68 6.95
N ALA A 76 -11.08 8.72 6.60
CA ALA A 76 -11.68 8.86 5.28
C ALA A 76 -10.63 8.92 4.16
N LEU A 77 -10.88 8.17 3.09
CA LEU A 77 -10.06 8.20 1.89
C LEU A 77 -10.24 9.51 1.12
N ARG A 78 -9.14 10.19 0.78
CA ARG A 78 -9.11 11.46 0.05
C ARG A 78 -8.05 11.46 -1.06
N GLY A 79 -8.28 12.30 -2.07
CA GLY A 79 -7.33 12.53 -3.15
C GLY A 79 -6.93 11.25 -3.89
N GLY A 80 -5.62 10.96 -3.93
CA GLY A 80 -5.07 9.79 -4.61
C GLY A 80 -5.25 8.45 -3.90
N GLN A 81 -5.78 8.42 -2.68
CA GLN A 81 -5.87 7.20 -1.87
C GLN A 81 -6.76 6.11 -2.48
N PRO A 82 -7.97 6.40 -3.00
CA PRO A 82 -8.75 5.45 -3.79
C PRO A 82 -7.98 4.84 -4.96
N LYS A 83 -7.20 5.67 -5.67
CA LYS A 83 -6.41 5.21 -6.82
C LYS A 83 -5.28 4.29 -6.36
N LYS A 84 -4.64 4.58 -5.22
CA LYS A 84 -3.64 3.69 -4.62
C LYS A 84 -4.22 2.30 -4.36
N LEU A 85 -5.37 2.21 -3.69
CA LEU A 85 -6.02 0.91 -3.42
C LEU A 85 -6.34 0.14 -4.70
N ALA A 86 -6.80 0.82 -5.74
CA ALA A 86 -7.03 0.19 -7.05
C ALA A 86 -5.73 -0.30 -7.71
N THR A 87 -4.65 0.49 -7.62
CA THR A 87 -3.33 0.10 -8.13
C THR A 87 -2.76 -1.09 -7.37
N ASP A 88 -2.84 -1.10 -6.04
CA ASP A 88 -2.34 -2.19 -5.19
C ASP A 88 -3.13 -3.47 -5.49
N ALA A 89 -4.46 -3.39 -5.61
CA ALA A 89 -5.31 -4.50 -6.03
C ALA A 89 -4.91 -5.06 -7.42
N PHE A 90 -4.67 -4.17 -8.38
CA PHE A 90 -4.27 -4.57 -9.73
C PHE A 90 -2.88 -5.24 -9.75
N LYS A 91 -1.93 -4.67 -8.99
CA LYS A 91 -0.59 -5.25 -8.79
C LYS A 91 -0.69 -6.65 -8.20
N LEU A 92 -1.47 -6.80 -7.12
CA LEU A 92 -1.67 -8.06 -6.42
C LEU A 92 -2.32 -9.12 -7.33
N LEU A 93 -3.34 -8.75 -8.11
CA LEU A 93 -3.99 -9.64 -9.08
C LEU A 93 -3.02 -10.10 -10.16
N TRP A 94 -2.26 -9.16 -10.75
CA TRP A 94 -1.30 -9.50 -11.81
C TRP A 94 -0.20 -10.43 -11.28
N ALA A 95 0.38 -10.12 -10.13
CA ALA A 95 1.41 -10.95 -9.50
C ALA A 95 0.85 -12.32 -9.11
N GLY A 96 -0.36 -12.36 -8.56
CA GLY A 96 -1.05 -13.60 -8.20
C GLY A 96 -1.25 -14.53 -9.39
N ARG A 97 -1.63 -13.99 -10.56
CA ARG A 97 -1.76 -14.78 -11.79
C ARG A 97 -0.43 -15.33 -12.28
N LYS A 98 0.66 -14.56 -12.16
CA LYS A 98 2.00 -14.99 -12.58
C LYS A 98 2.62 -16.03 -11.65
N LEU A 99 2.31 -15.95 -10.36
CA LEU A 99 2.82 -16.85 -9.32
C LEU A 99 1.89 -18.02 -9.02
N GLU A 100 0.75 -18.08 -9.70
CA GLU A 100 -0.32 -19.06 -9.46
C GLU A 100 -0.72 -19.09 -7.98
N ALA A 101 -0.85 -17.90 -7.39
CA ALA A 101 -1.27 -17.73 -6.01
C ALA A 101 -2.72 -18.20 -5.85
N THR A 102 -3.01 -18.81 -4.71
CA THR A 102 -4.33 -19.35 -4.39
C THR A 102 -5.15 -18.41 -3.52
N ARG A 103 -4.49 -17.45 -2.86
CA ARG A 103 -5.11 -16.49 -1.96
C ARG A 103 -4.48 -15.11 -2.13
N LEU A 104 -5.32 -14.10 -2.34
CA LEU A 104 -4.91 -12.70 -2.51
C LEU A 104 -5.62 -11.85 -1.46
N VAL A 105 -4.86 -11.07 -0.68
CA VAL A 105 -5.42 -10.30 0.44
C VAL A 105 -4.99 -8.84 0.38
N ILE A 106 -5.96 -7.94 0.55
CA ILE A 106 -5.73 -6.55 0.94
C ILE A 106 -6.00 -6.44 2.43
N ALA A 107 -4.94 -6.27 3.22
CA ALA A 107 -5.03 -6.09 4.65
C ALA A 107 -5.20 -4.61 5.00
N VAL A 108 -6.26 -4.27 5.75
CA VAL A 108 -6.55 -2.90 6.20
C VAL A 108 -6.64 -2.85 7.72
N ILE A 109 -6.46 -1.67 8.31
CA ILE A 109 -6.57 -1.47 9.76
C ILE A 109 -7.81 -0.66 10.17
N ASP A 110 -8.41 0.07 9.22
CA ASP A 110 -9.48 1.02 9.49
C ASP A 110 -10.82 0.52 8.94
N VAL A 111 -11.86 0.65 9.75
CA VAL A 111 -13.22 0.21 9.39
C VAL A 111 -13.82 1.04 8.25
N GLY A 112 -13.51 2.32 8.15
CA GLY A 112 -13.94 3.18 7.05
C GLY A 112 -13.29 2.78 5.73
N VAL A 113 -12.02 2.36 5.75
CA VAL A 113 -11.33 1.83 4.57
C VAL A 113 -11.91 0.46 4.15
N GLU A 114 -12.12 -0.45 5.10
CA GLU A 114 -12.80 -1.73 4.83
C GLU A 114 -14.18 -1.48 4.18
N GLN A 115 -14.99 -0.64 4.82
CA GLN A 115 -16.32 -0.29 4.31
C GLN A 115 -16.23 0.32 2.93
N TYR A 116 -15.27 1.21 2.67
CA TYR A 116 -15.05 1.81 1.35
C TYR A 116 -14.83 0.76 0.27
N LEU A 117 -14.00 -0.26 0.55
CA LEU A 117 -13.68 -1.37 -0.35
C LEU A 117 -14.84 -2.37 -0.49
N MET A 118 -15.78 -2.36 0.45
CA MET A 118 -16.97 -3.22 0.47
C MET A 118 -18.26 -2.50 0.01
N ARG A 119 -18.16 -1.28 -0.52
CA ARG A 119 -19.35 -0.50 -0.91
C ARG A 119 -20.12 -1.18 -2.06
N PRO A 120 -21.43 -1.42 -1.92
CA PRO A 120 -22.24 -1.95 -2.99
C PRO A 120 -22.17 -1.09 -4.25
N LYS A 121 -22.19 -1.75 -5.43
CA LYS A 121 -22.20 -1.11 -6.76
C LYS A 121 -20.94 -0.31 -7.13
N ALA A 122 -19.94 -0.23 -6.25
CA ALA A 122 -18.64 0.31 -6.63
C ALA A 122 -17.90 -0.69 -7.53
N TRP A 123 -17.35 -0.20 -8.64
CA TRP A 123 -16.65 -1.06 -9.60
C TRP A 123 -15.47 -1.80 -8.95
N LEU A 124 -14.72 -1.14 -8.05
CA LEU A 124 -13.58 -1.73 -7.37
C LEU A 124 -14.01 -2.88 -6.46
N THR A 125 -15.10 -2.72 -5.71
CA THR A 125 -15.68 -3.79 -4.88
C THR A 125 -16.07 -5.00 -5.73
N ALA A 126 -16.74 -4.77 -6.87
CA ALA A 126 -17.07 -5.85 -7.78
C ALA A 126 -15.81 -6.54 -8.33
N ALA A 127 -14.80 -5.76 -8.76
CA ALA A 127 -13.55 -6.29 -9.30
C ALA A 127 -12.77 -7.13 -8.29
N LEU A 128 -12.66 -6.68 -7.03
CA LEU A 128 -11.99 -7.43 -5.96
C LEU A 128 -12.69 -8.78 -5.74
N ARG A 129 -14.01 -8.76 -5.55
CA ARG A 129 -14.81 -9.96 -5.34
C ARG A 129 -14.70 -10.94 -6.52
N ASP A 130 -14.90 -10.45 -7.74
CA ASP A 130 -14.92 -11.27 -8.94
C ASP A 130 -13.53 -11.84 -9.28
N SER A 131 -12.47 -11.19 -8.77
CA SER A 131 -11.08 -11.66 -8.90
C SER A 131 -10.59 -12.50 -7.73
N GLY A 132 -11.44 -12.78 -6.73
CA GLY A 132 -11.08 -13.55 -5.54
C GLY A 132 -10.09 -12.85 -4.60
N VAL A 133 -10.03 -11.51 -4.62
CA VAL A 133 -9.22 -10.73 -3.68
C VAL A 133 -10.02 -10.49 -2.41
N GLU A 134 -9.52 -10.99 -1.29
CA GLU A 134 -10.08 -10.81 0.03
C GLU A 134 -9.68 -9.43 0.59
N VAL A 135 -10.61 -8.74 1.24
CA VAL A 135 -10.28 -7.58 2.08
C VAL A 135 -10.44 -8.02 3.52
N VAL A 136 -9.36 -7.92 4.28
CA VAL A 136 -9.34 -8.34 5.68
C VAL A 136 -8.95 -7.15 6.53
N ARG A 137 -9.85 -6.73 7.42
CA ARG A 137 -9.50 -5.79 8.48
C ARG A 137 -8.83 -6.54 9.63
N VAL A 138 -7.60 -6.17 9.93
CA VAL A 138 -6.86 -6.71 11.08
C VAL A 138 -6.92 -5.72 12.23
N ALA A 139 -6.98 -6.25 13.45
CA ALA A 139 -6.81 -5.44 14.65
C ALA A 139 -5.31 -5.24 14.90
N ILE A 140 -4.92 -4.00 15.14
CA ILE A 140 -3.62 -3.64 15.72
C ILE A 140 -3.91 -2.99 17.09
N ASP A 141 -2.96 -3.02 18.01
CA ASP A 141 -3.16 -2.40 19.33
C ASP A 141 -3.35 -0.87 19.23
N ASP A 142 -3.91 -0.27 20.29
CA ASP A 142 -4.22 1.15 20.35
C ASP A 142 -2.97 2.03 20.19
N GLU A 143 -1.82 1.54 20.64
CA GLU A 143 -0.54 2.24 20.51
C GLU A 143 -0.11 2.31 19.03
N ALA A 144 -0.21 1.19 18.30
CA ALA A 144 0.04 1.12 16.86
C ALA A 144 -0.95 1.98 16.08
N HIS A 145 -2.23 1.96 16.45
CA HIS A 145 -3.23 2.87 15.88
C HIS A 145 -2.84 4.34 16.07
N ALA A 146 -2.47 4.75 17.29
CA ALA A 146 -2.04 6.11 17.60
C ALA A 146 -0.78 6.53 16.82
N ARG A 147 0.17 5.60 16.60
CA ARG A 147 1.37 5.84 15.78
C ARG A 147 0.99 6.11 14.32
N VAL A 148 0.05 5.36 13.73
CA VAL A 148 -0.43 5.62 12.35
C VAL A 148 -1.06 7.00 12.26
N GLU A 149 -1.97 7.34 13.17
CA GLU A 149 -2.64 8.64 13.17
C GLU A 149 -1.64 9.79 13.33
N ALA A 150 -0.65 9.65 14.22
CA ALA A 150 0.40 10.65 14.41
C ALA A 150 1.23 10.84 13.12
N ALA A 151 1.65 9.76 12.47
CA ALA A 151 2.39 9.81 11.21
C ALA A 151 1.57 10.48 10.09
N GLN A 152 0.26 10.17 9.99
CA GLN A 152 -0.63 10.82 9.03
C GLN A 152 -0.80 12.32 9.28
N ARG A 153 -0.93 12.75 10.55
CA ARG A 153 -1.03 14.18 10.89
C ARG A 153 0.21 14.96 10.44
N LEU A 154 1.39 14.40 10.67
CA LEU A 154 2.65 15.02 10.22
C LEU A 154 2.71 15.14 8.69
N GLN A 155 2.24 14.13 7.94
CA GLN A 155 2.17 14.19 6.48
C GLN A 155 1.19 15.25 5.96
N LEU A 156 0.06 15.45 6.64
CA LEU A 156 -0.89 16.51 6.30
C LEU A 156 -0.27 17.91 6.51
N MET A 157 0.58 18.06 7.55
CA MET A 157 1.26 19.33 7.86
C MET A 157 2.50 19.58 6.98
N ALA A 158 3.12 18.53 6.45
CA ALA A 158 4.31 18.62 5.59
C ALA A 158 4.01 18.76 4.08
N ALA A 159 2.77 18.56 3.64
CA ALA A 159 2.37 18.85 2.27
C ALA A 159 2.33 20.38 2.06
N PRO A 160 3.18 20.99 1.20
CA PRO A 160 3.07 22.41 0.90
C PRO A 160 1.69 22.65 0.30
N GLY A 161 0.98 23.65 0.81
CA GLY A 161 -0.27 24.10 0.24
C GLY A 161 -0.09 24.32 -1.26
N ALA A 162 -1.03 23.81 -2.05
CA ALA A 162 -1.17 24.21 -3.43
C ALA A 162 -1.43 25.73 -3.46
N SER A 163 -0.37 26.51 -3.56
CA SER A 163 -0.42 27.96 -3.70
C SER A 163 -0.68 28.29 -5.16
N ALA A 164 -1.85 28.91 -5.37
CA ALA A 164 -2.16 29.91 -6.39
C ALA A 164 -1.67 29.65 -7.83
N HIS A 165 -2.60 29.22 -8.68
CA HIS A 165 -2.60 29.73 -10.05
C HIS A 165 -3.26 31.12 -10.01
N GLU A 166 -2.43 32.16 -9.95
CA GLU A 166 -2.79 33.50 -10.42
C GLU A 166 -2.61 33.54 -11.95
N GLU A 167 -3.68 33.99 -12.61
CA GLU A 167 -3.86 34.54 -13.97
C GLU A 167 -3.26 33.83 -15.20
#